data_AF-A0A1F6V0Z1-F1
#
_entry.id   AF-A0A1F6V0Z1-F1
#
_cell.length_a   1.000
_cell.length_b   1.000
_cell.length_c   1.000
_cell.angle_alpha   90.00
_cell.angle_beta   90.00
_cell.angle_gamma   90.00
#
_symmetry.space_group_name_H-M   'P 1'
#
loop_
_entity.id
_entity.type
_entity.pdbx_description
1 polymer ?
#
loop_
_entity_poly.entity_id
_entity_poly.type
_entity_poly.pdbx_seq_one_letter_code
_entity_poly.pdbx_strand_id
1 'polypeptide(L)'
;MSKFIEDSQFFFTDFHKGTVNILLHIISFAVMFYGLAIKDTFLVILGLAVIDEFGHLYNYFILFKRDPKYGVRMVPYQLFYAVIGIIILLKIFNWY
;
A
#
# COMPACT_ATOMS: atom_id res chain seq x y z
N MET A 1 25.30 2.29 1.52
CA MET A 1 24.03 2.93 1.94
C MET A 1 23.47 2.10 3.09
N SER A 2 22.65 2.64 4.00
CA SER A 2 22.10 1.77 5.06
C SER A 2 21.06 0.82 4.46
N LYS A 3 20.96 -0.42 4.97
CA LYS A 3 19.98 -1.41 4.52
C LYS A 3 18.54 -0.87 4.53
N PHE A 4 18.23 -0.04 5.53
CA PHE A 4 16.95 0.66 5.63
C PHE A 4 16.68 1.56 4.43
N ILE A 5 17.65 2.35 3.97
CA ILE A 5 17.49 3.25 2.82
C ILE A 5 17.30 2.44 1.53
N GLU A 6 18.06 1.35 1.36
CA GLU A 6 17.93 0.47 0.19
C GLU A 6 16.54 -0.19 0.11
N ASP A 7 16.06 -0.73 1.23
CA ASP A 7 14.73 -1.35 1.29
C ASP A 7 13.60 -0.31 1.16
N SER A 8 13.79 0.91 1.68
CA SER A 8 12.85 2.02 1.47
C SER A 8 12.78 2.44 0.00
N GLN A 9 13.93 2.56 -0.66
CA GLN A 9 13.97 2.86 -2.10
C GLN A 9 13.28 1.78 -2.91
N PHE A 10 13.55 0.51 -2.60
CA PHE A 10 12.88 -0.63 -3.23
C PHE A 10 11.36 -0.58 -3.03
N PHE A 11 10.91 -0.30 -1.80
CA PHE A 11 9.50 -0.17 -1.46
C PHE A 11 8.80 0.88 -2.34
N PHE A 12 9.34 2.09 -2.45
CA PHE A 12 8.71 3.17 -3.23
C PHE A 12 8.86 3.05 -4.75
N THR A 13 9.69 2.11 -5.23
CA THR A 13 9.97 1.96 -6.67
C THR A 13 9.58 0.58 -7.17
N ASP A 14 10.50 -0.38 -7.07
CA ASP A 14 10.39 -1.72 -7.63
C ASP A 14 9.17 -2.49 -7.12
N PHE A 15 8.81 -2.33 -5.84
CA PHE A 15 7.71 -3.08 -5.24
C PHE A 15 6.34 -2.77 -5.87
N HIS A 16 6.20 -1.58 -6.48
CA HIS A 16 4.97 -1.11 -7.08
C HIS A 16 4.89 -1.30 -8.61
N LYS A 17 5.85 -2.02 -9.21
CA LYS A 17 5.91 -2.26 -10.66
C LYS A 17 4.69 -3.02 -11.19
N GLY A 18 4.43 -2.91 -12.49
CA GLY A 18 3.39 -3.68 -13.17
C GLY A 18 2.04 -2.97 -13.25
N THR A 19 1.44 -3.00 -14.43
CA THR A 19 0.21 -2.24 -14.75
C THR A 19 -0.95 -2.62 -13.85
N VAL A 20 -1.14 -3.92 -13.58
CA VAL A 20 -2.24 -4.41 -12.71
C VAL A 20 -2.11 -3.88 -11.29
N ASN A 21 -0.90 -3.92 -10.73
CA ASN A 21 -0.63 -3.40 -9.39
C ASN A 21 -0.90 -1.89 -9.32
N ILE A 22 -0.44 -1.12 -10.31
CA ILE A 22 -0.70 0.32 -10.38
C ILE A 22 -2.20 0.63 -10.47
N LEU A 23 -2.96 -0.11 -11.29
CA LEU A 23 -4.41 0.06 -11.39
C LEU A 23 -5.11 -0.24 -10.07
N LEU A 24 -4.71 -1.31 -9.37
CA LEU A 24 -5.25 -1.66 -8.07
C LEU A 24 -4.92 -0.60 -7.01
N HIS A 25 -3.73 0.00 -7.01
CA HIS A 25 -3.41 1.13 -6.13
C HIS A 25 -4.28 2.37 -6.42
N ILE A 26 -4.54 2.70 -7.69
CA ILE A 26 -5.43 3.82 -8.04
C ILE A 26 -6.84 3.57 -7.50
N ILE A 27 -7.37 2.35 -7.66
CA ILE A 27 -8.69 1.97 -7.14
C ILE A 27 -8.69 1.97 -5.60
N SER A 28 -7.65 1.42 -4.98
CA SER A 28 -7.41 1.44 -3.52
C SER A 28 -7.49 2.86 -2.99
N PHE A 29 -6.76 3.80 -3.58
CA PHE A 29 -6.79 5.21 -3.20
C PHE A 29 -8.16 5.83 -3.39
N ALA A 30 -8.83 5.60 -4.53
CA ALA A 30 -10.17 6.14 -4.76
C ALA A 30 -11.17 5.67 -3.68
N VAL A 31 -11.16 4.38 -3.34
CA VAL A 31 -12.02 3.78 -2.31
C VAL A 31 -11.67 4.33 -0.92
N MET A 32 -10.38 4.39 -0.57
CA MET A 32 -9.91 4.91 0.72
C MET A 32 -10.27 6.39 0.88
N PHE A 33 -9.99 7.23 -0.10
CA PHE A 33 -10.31 8.67 -0.04
C PHE A 33 -11.81 8.93 0.01
N TYR A 34 -12.60 8.13 -0.71
CA TYR A 34 -14.05 8.17 -0.59
C TYR A 34 -14.50 7.82 0.83
N GLY A 35 -13.98 6.73 1.41
CA GLY A 35 -14.23 6.36 2.81
C GLY A 35 -13.84 7.46 3.80
N LEU A 36 -12.67 8.07 3.61
CA LEU A 36 -12.20 9.22 4.41
C LEU A 36 -13.18 10.40 4.32
N ALA A 37 -13.68 10.72 3.14
CA ALA A 37 -14.60 11.84 2.93
C ALA A 37 -15.95 11.64 3.61
N ILE A 38 -16.49 10.41 3.60
CA ILE A 38 -17.80 10.09 4.20
C ILE A 38 -17.70 9.56 5.63
N LYS A 39 -16.49 9.52 6.19
CA LYS A 39 -16.19 8.96 7.52
C LYS A 39 -16.55 7.48 7.69
N ASP A 40 -16.39 6.68 6.64
CA ASP A 40 -16.66 5.24 6.63
C ASP A 40 -15.37 4.43 6.82
N THR A 41 -15.22 3.82 8.00
CA THR A 41 -14.05 3.02 8.36
C THR A 41 -13.89 1.76 7.49
N PHE A 42 -14.99 1.15 7.06
CA PHE A 42 -14.93 -0.06 6.23
C PHE A 42 -14.31 0.26 4.87
N LEU A 43 -14.75 1.34 4.23
CA LEU A 43 -14.18 1.77 2.94
C LEU A 43 -12.71 2.19 3.07
N VAL A 44 -12.34 2.84 4.18
CA VAL A 44 -10.93 3.17 4.45
C VAL A 44 -10.08 1.90 4.53
N ILE A 45 -10.50 0.89 5.30
CA ILE A 45 -9.76 -0.37 5.43
C ILE A 45 -9.75 -1.16 4.10
N LEU A 46 -10.88 -1.18 3.39
CA LEU A 46 -11.00 -1.87 2.11
C LEU A 46 -10.02 -1.30 1.08
N GLY A 47 -9.95 0.02 0.97
CA GLY A 47 -8.96 0.69 0.11
C GLY A 47 -7.54 0.42 0.59
N LEU A 48 -7.21 0.86 1.81
CA LEU A 48 -5.84 0.89 2.34
C LEU A 48 -5.17 -0.49 2.47
N ALA A 49 -5.91 -1.52 2.88
CA ALA A 49 -5.32 -2.80 3.26
C ALA A 49 -5.69 -3.96 2.33
N VAL A 50 -6.89 -3.94 1.75
CA VAL A 50 -7.40 -5.10 0.98
C VAL A 50 -7.08 -4.95 -0.49
N ILE A 51 -7.57 -3.87 -1.12
CA ILE A 51 -7.37 -3.64 -2.57
C ILE A 51 -5.89 -3.38 -2.85
N ASP A 52 -5.23 -2.61 -1.99
CA ASP A 52 -3.80 -2.31 -2.06
C ASP A 52 -2.95 -3.59 -2.06
N GLU A 53 -3.16 -4.46 -1.08
CA GLU A 53 -2.40 -5.68 -0.91
C GLU A 53 -2.64 -6.68 -2.04
N PHE A 54 -3.83 -6.70 -2.66
CA PHE A 54 -4.06 -7.54 -3.84
C PHE A 54 -3.14 -7.20 -5.01
N GLY A 55 -2.75 -5.94 -5.18
CA GLY A 55 -1.77 -5.56 -6.18
C GLY A 55 -0.40 -6.17 -5.89
N HIS A 56 0.06 -6.07 -4.65
CA HIS A 56 1.33 -6.64 -4.21
C HIS A 56 1.34 -8.16 -4.29
N LEU A 57 0.23 -8.81 -3.92
CA LEU A 57 0.05 -10.26 -4.07
C LEU A 57 0.07 -10.68 -5.54
N TYR A 58 -0.59 -9.94 -6.44
CA TYR A 58 -0.51 -10.18 -7.87
C TYR A 58 0.93 -10.11 -8.37
N ASN A 59 1.67 -9.06 -7.98
CA ASN A 59 3.06 -8.91 -8.33
C ASN A 59 3.90 -10.08 -7.82
N TYR A 60 3.74 -10.43 -6.54
CA TYR A 60 4.48 -11.52 -5.92
C TYR A 60 4.20 -12.84 -6.63
N PHE A 61 2.93 -13.23 -6.83
CA PHE A 61 2.59 -14.54 -7.39
C PHE A 61 2.76 -14.64 -8.90
N ILE A 62 2.38 -13.60 -9.64
CA ILE A 62 2.25 -13.65 -11.10
C ILE A 62 3.45 -12.99 -11.79
N LEU A 63 3.73 -11.71 -11.50
CA LEU A 63 4.77 -10.96 -12.20
C LEU A 63 6.18 -11.44 -11.85
N PHE A 64 6.43 -11.66 -10.56
CA PHE A 64 7.75 -12.01 -10.02
C PHE A 64 7.86 -13.47 -9.57
N LYS A 65 6.86 -14.30 -9.87
CA LYS A 65 6.90 -15.77 -9.72
C LYS A 65 7.39 -16.22 -8.32
N ARG A 66 6.88 -15.58 -7.28
CA ARG A 66 7.16 -15.81 -5.85
C ARG A 66 8.59 -15.49 -5.41
N ASP A 67 9.29 -14.59 -6.12
CA ASP A 67 10.58 -14.07 -5.66
C ASP A 67 10.44 -13.48 -4.23
N PRO A 68 11.16 -14.04 -3.23
CA PRO A 68 11.12 -13.57 -1.84
C PRO A 68 11.42 -12.08 -1.69
N LYS A 69 12.11 -11.46 -2.66
CA LYS A 69 12.36 -10.03 -2.73
C LYS A 69 11.07 -9.20 -2.77
N TYR A 70 9.97 -9.74 -3.26
CA TYR A 70 8.67 -9.07 -3.37
C TYR A 70 7.62 -9.64 -2.42
N GLY A 71 8.03 -10.45 -1.43
CA GLY A 71 7.13 -11.09 -0.48
C GLY A 71 7.21 -10.49 0.93
N VAL A 72 7.06 -11.36 1.93
CA VAL A 72 6.92 -11.04 3.38
C VAL A 72 7.95 -10.05 3.93
N ARG A 73 9.16 -9.97 3.34
CA ARG A 73 10.18 -9.01 3.77
C ARG A 73 9.73 -7.54 3.70
N MET A 74 8.73 -7.22 2.87
CA MET A 74 8.20 -5.86 2.71
C MET A 74 7.09 -5.50 3.70
N VAL A 75 6.49 -6.50 4.38
CA VAL A 75 5.39 -6.29 5.33
C VAL A 75 5.73 -5.27 6.43
N PRO A 76 6.93 -5.28 7.06
CA PRO A 76 7.27 -4.27 8.05
C PRO A 76 7.27 -2.84 7.50
N TYR A 77 7.71 -2.66 6.25
CA TYR A 77 7.74 -1.36 5.59
C TYR A 77 6.35 -0.91 5.16
N GLN A 78 5.53 -1.83 4.64
CA GLN A 78 4.11 -1.57 4.34
C GLN A 78 3.38 -1.08 5.58
N LEU A 79 3.49 -1.79 6.71
CA LEU A 79 2.87 -1.39 7.96
C LEU A 79 3.40 -0.04 8.47
N PHE A 80 4.71 0.17 8.43
CA PHE A 80 5.33 1.43 8.86
C PHE A 80 4.80 2.63 8.07
N TYR A 81 4.80 2.56 6.73
CA TYR A 81 4.31 3.65 5.89
C TYR A 81 2.80 3.80 5.91
N ALA A 82 2.05 2.69 6.00
CA ALA A 82 0.59 2.73 6.13
C ALA A 82 0.16 3.42 7.43
N VAL A 83 0.82 3.14 8.56
CA VAL A 83 0.54 3.80 9.84
C VAL A 83 0.83 5.29 9.77
N ILE A 84 1.98 5.69 9.20
CA ILE A 84 2.32 7.11 9.03
C ILE A 84 1.29 7.78 8.12
N GLY A 85 0.96 7.15 6.99
CA GLY A 85 0.02 7.67 6.00
C GLY A 85 -1.38 7.86 6.59
N ILE A 86 -1.91 6.85 7.29
CA ILE A 86 -3.27 6.93 7.85
C ILE A 86 -3.39 8.00 8.93
N ILE A 87 -2.37 8.20 9.78
CA ILE A 87 -2.38 9.27 10.79
C ILE A 87 -2.47 10.64 10.12
N ILE A 88 -1.67 10.87 9.06
CA ILE A 88 -1.69 12.13 8.30
C ILE A 88 -3.07 12.33 7.65
N LEU A 89 -3.60 11.28 7.02
CA LEU A 89 -4.89 11.33 6.32
C LEU A 89 -6.06 11.58 7.27
N LEU A 90 -6.11 10.91 8.41
CA LEU A 90 -7.15 11.13 9.42
C LEU A 90 -7.17 12.58 9.91
N LYS A 91 -5.99 13.20 10.07
CA LYS A 91 -5.87 14.62 10.41
C LYS A 91 -6.37 15.53 9.29
N ILE A 92 -6.00 15.27 8.02
CA ILE A 92 -6.43 16.07 6.87
C ILE A 92 -7.95 16.04 6.71
N PHE A 93 -8.58 14.88 6.94
CA PHE A 93 -10.02 14.69 6.78
C PHE A 93 -10.83 15.01 8.04
N ASN A 94 -10.23 15.61 9.08
CA ASN A 94 -10.89 15.98 10.33
C ASN A 94 -11.67 14.84 10.98
N TRP A 95 -11.06 13.66 11.04
CA TRP A 95 -11.61 12.53 11.81
C TRP A 95 -11.41 12.71 13.31
N TYR A 96 -10.42 13.53 13.71
CA TYR A 96 -10.07 13.90 15.08
C TYR A 96 -9.63 15.36 15.15
#